data_AF-A0A285BRI4-F1
#
_entry.id   AF-A0A285BRI4-F1
#
_cell.length_a   1.000
_cell.length_b   1.000
_cell.length_c   1.000
_cell.angle_alpha   90.00
_cell.angle_beta   90.00
_cell.angle_gamma   90.00
#
_symmetry.space_group_name_H-M   'P 1'
#
loop_
_entity.id
_entity.type
_entity.pdbx_description
1 polymer ?
#
loop_
_entity_poly.entity_id
_entity_poly.type
_entity_poly.pdbx_seq_one_letter_code
_entity_poly.pdbx_strand_id
1 'polypeptide(L)'
;MTNLLLPYYEHPSVRPAEWDAIIAAAPHLYAVVLNPASGPGDHPDEAFVEVAARLRAAGVRTLGYVDTAYAHRPHTDVVRDLAHHRDWYGTDGAFLDQVATGEAEFTYYRRLATAARGTLALNHGTAPHPSYARIADVLVTFEGPWKSYLHLGPPKWRGGTDVRLCHLVYGVPRGADLAVHGPDLYCGVPGMGDHPWGTLPHTLEPAQ
;
A
#
# COMPACT_ATOMS: atom_id res chain seq x y z
N MET A 1 -6.01 -1.78 17.87
CA MET A 1 -5.55 -2.72 16.84
C MET A 1 -4.95 -1.91 15.72
N THR A 2 -3.87 -2.39 15.10
CA THR A 2 -3.08 -1.65 14.09
C THR A 2 -3.32 -2.31 12.73
N ASN A 3 -4.30 -1.81 12.00
CA ASN A 3 -4.86 -2.46 10.80
C ASN A 3 -4.94 -1.53 9.57
N LEU A 4 -4.50 -0.28 9.68
CA LEU A 4 -4.55 0.67 8.56
C LEU A 4 -3.27 0.58 7.71
N LEU A 5 -3.38 0.04 6.50
CA LEU A 5 -2.31 0.10 5.48
C LEU A 5 -2.61 1.28 4.57
N LEU A 6 -1.90 2.40 4.74
CA LEU A 6 -2.25 3.69 4.13
C LEU A 6 -1.43 3.99 2.87
N PRO A 7 -1.99 3.83 1.65
CA PRO A 7 -1.51 4.54 0.47
C PRO A 7 -1.95 6.00 0.53
N TYR A 8 -0.98 6.92 0.49
CA TYR A 8 -1.23 8.35 0.41
C TYR A 8 -0.21 9.00 -0.54
N TYR A 9 -0.70 9.52 -1.66
CA TYR A 9 0.13 9.88 -2.81
C TYR A 9 0.20 11.38 -3.07
N GLU A 10 0.05 12.18 -2.01
CA GLU A 10 0.30 13.61 -2.05
C GLU A 10 1.70 13.95 -1.52
N HIS A 11 2.33 14.92 -2.15
CA HIS A 11 3.67 15.36 -1.79
C HIS A 11 3.69 16.06 -0.42
N PRO A 12 4.64 15.75 0.50
CA PRO A 12 4.72 16.37 1.82
C PRO A 12 4.78 17.89 1.83
N SER A 13 5.53 18.49 0.90
CA SER A 13 5.60 19.96 0.77
C SER A 13 4.30 20.61 0.30
N VAL A 14 3.39 19.86 -0.34
CA VAL A 14 2.09 20.35 -0.82
C VAL A 14 1.02 20.16 0.27
N ARG A 15 1.07 19.05 1.01
CA ARG A 15 0.08 18.68 2.04
C ARG A 15 0.72 18.43 3.42
N PRO A 16 1.47 19.40 3.99
CA PRO A 16 2.19 19.16 5.25
C PRO A 16 1.25 18.81 6.41
N ALA A 17 0.09 19.47 6.51
CA ALA A 17 -0.89 19.20 7.57
C ALA A 17 -1.48 17.78 7.52
N GLU A 18 -1.64 17.22 6.32
CA GLU A 18 -2.15 15.85 6.15
C GLU A 18 -1.08 14.83 6.58
N TRP A 19 0.19 15.05 6.23
CA TRP A 19 1.29 14.22 6.73
C TRP A 19 1.48 14.30 8.24
N ASP A 20 1.28 15.47 8.84
CA ASP A 20 1.27 15.62 10.31
C ASP A 20 0.14 14.80 10.95
N ALA A 21 -1.05 14.80 10.34
CA ALA A 21 -2.18 13.98 10.80
C ALA A 21 -1.91 12.48 10.66
N ILE A 22 -1.28 12.04 9.57
CA ILE A 22 -0.82 10.65 9.40
C ILE A 22 0.14 10.27 10.54
N ILE A 23 1.16 11.09 10.81
CA ILE A 23 2.16 10.79 11.84
C ILE A 23 1.50 10.73 13.23
N ALA A 24 0.56 11.63 13.53
CA ALA A 24 -0.19 11.62 14.78
C ALA A 24 -1.03 10.34 14.97
N ALA A 25 -1.42 9.69 13.87
CA ALA A 25 -2.21 8.46 13.89
C ALA A 25 -1.38 7.18 13.99
N ALA A 26 -0.07 7.27 14.21
CA ALA A 26 0.88 6.16 14.27
C ALA A 26 0.39 4.89 14.99
N PRO A 27 -0.27 4.94 16.18
CA PRO A 27 -0.74 3.73 16.86
C PRO A 27 -1.73 2.87 16.05
N HIS A 28 -2.42 3.46 15.08
CA HIS A 28 -3.41 2.80 14.23
C HIS A 28 -2.83 2.31 12.89
N LEU A 29 -1.64 2.79 12.51
CA LEU A 29 -1.01 2.53 11.22
C LEU A 29 -0.22 1.22 11.21
N TYR A 30 -0.67 0.28 10.38
CA TYR A 30 0.09 -0.93 10.07
C TYR A 30 1.33 -0.60 9.24
N ALA A 31 1.16 0.23 8.21
CA ALA A 31 2.23 0.84 7.44
C ALA A 31 1.70 2.02 6.62
N VAL A 32 2.60 2.90 6.18
CA VAL A 32 2.34 3.95 5.19
C VAL A 32 3.14 3.64 3.92
N VAL A 33 2.50 3.75 2.76
CA VAL A 33 3.15 3.56 1.46
C VAL A 33 3.70 4.90 0.96
N LEU A 34 5.01 4.95 0.72
CA LEU A 34 5.69 6.13 0.18
C LEU A 34 5.76 6.01 -1.35
N ASN A 35 5.24 7.02 -2.05
CA ASN A 35 5.25 7.09 -3.50
C ASN A 35 5.68 8.49 -3.99
N PRO A 36 6.98 8.85 -3.94
CA PRO A 36 7.46 10.15 -4.37
C PRO A 36 7.12 10.53 -5.81
N ALA A 37 7.27 9.59 -6.76
CA ALA A 37 7.13 9.88 -8.18
C ALA A 37 6.72 8.63 -9.00
N SER A 38 5.65 7.94 -8.60
CA SER A 38 5.28 6.62 -9.14
C SER A 38 6.43 5.61 -9.01
N GLY A 39 7.06 5.63 -7.84
CA GLY A 39 8.38 5.05 -7.55
C GLY A 39 9.22 6.00 -6.70
N PRO A 40 10.52 5.71 -6.50
CA PRO A 40 11.39 6.48 -5.60
C PRO A 40 11.83 7.84 -6.16
N GLY A 41 11.63 8.09 -7.46
CA GLY A 41 12.17 9.24 -8.19
C GLY A 41 13.57 8.99 -8.77
N ASP A 42 14.10 10.00 -9.45
CA ASP A 42 15.44 9.96 -10.06
C ASP A 42 16.57 10.29 -9.06
N HIS A 43 16.23 10.95 -7.97
CA HIS A 43 17.11 11.33 -6.85
C HIS A 43 16.27 11.40 -5.55
N PRO A 44 16.89 11.33 -4.36
CA PRO A 44 16.15 11.44 -3.11
C PRO A 44 15.41 12.78 -3.01
N ASP A 45 14.13 12.72 -2.71
CA ASP A 45 13.31 13.89 -2.39
C ASP A 45 13.43 14.24 -0.90
N GLU A 46 13.90 15.45 -0.58
CA GLU A 46 14.17 15.87 0.80
C GLU A 46 12.92 15.86 1.70
N ALA A 47 11.76 16.21 1.14
CA ALA A 47 10.52 16.26 1.91
C ALA A 47 10.03 14.85 2.27
N PHE A 48 10.18 13.89 1.35
CA PHE A 48 9.93 12.48 1.65
C PHE A 48 10.97 11.87 2.61
N VAL A 49 12.24 12.26 2.52
CA VAL A 49 13.27 11.86 3.49
C VAL A 49 12.89 12.31 4.91
N GLU A 50 12.48 13.57 5.06
CA GLU A 50 12.06 14.12 6.35
C GLU A 50 10.83 13.39 6.90
N VAL A 51 9.78 13.23 6.10
CA VAL A 51 8.56 12.53 6.53
C VAL A 51 8.83 11.07 6.88
N ALA A 52 9.65 10.36 6.09
CA ALA A 52 10.01 8.98 6.39
C ALA A 52 10.75 8.87 7.74
N ALA A 53 11.63 9.83 8.04
CA ALA A 53 12.31 9.89 9.34
C ALA A 53 11.33 10.13 10.50
N ARG A 54 10.35 11.02 10.31
CA ARG A 54 9.32 11.31 11.32
C ARG A 54 8.39 10.12 11.57
N LEU A 55 7.96 9.43 10.50
CA LEU A 55 7.16 8.20 10.59
C LEU A 55 7.92 7.11 11.36
N ARG A 56 9.20 6.90 11.02
CA ARG A 56 10.06 5.94 11.72
C ARG A 56 10.25 6.31 13.20
N ALA A 57 10.44 7.59 13.52
CA ALA A 57 10.54 8.06 14.91
C ALA A 57 9.23 7.82 15.70
N ALA A 58 8.08 7.87 15.01
CA ALA A 58 6.78 7.51 15.57
C ALA A 58 6.51 5.99 15.60
N GLY A 59 7.47 5.16 15.17
CA GLY A 59 7.34 3.70 15.15
C GLY A 59 6.46 3.16 14.01
N VAL A 60 6.18 3.97 12.99
CA VAL A 60 5.35 3.58 11.84
C VAL A 60 6.23 2.91 10.78
N ARG A 61 5.80 1.73 10.34
CA ARG A 61 6.42 1.02 9.21
C ARG A 61 6.19 1.80 7.91
N THR A 62 7.21 1.92 7.08
CA THR A 62 7.10 2.51 5.74
C THR A 62 7.36 1.47 4.65
N LEU A 63 6.53 1.47 3.60
CA LEU A 63 6.69 0.60 2.42
C LEU A 63 6.96 1.46 1.19
N GLY A 64 7.97 1.12 0.39
CA GLY A 64 8.24 1.80 -0.89
C GLY A 64 7.31 1.31 -1.99
N TYR A 65 6.60 2.22 -2.67
CA TYR A 65 5.76 1.90 -3.82
C TYR A 65 6.61 1.57 -5.05
N VAL A 66 6.36 0.46 -5.72
CA VAL A 66 6.98 0.16 -7.02
C VAL A 66 5.96 -0.47 -7.98
N ASP A 67 5.71 0.21 -9.10
CA ASP A 67 4.90 -0.33 -10.19
C ASP A 67 5.65 -1.49 -10.89
N THR A 68 4.95 -2.60 -11.11
CA THR A 68 5.48 -3.80 -11.78
C THR A 68 4.90 -4.05 -13.17
N ALA A 69 3.96 -3.21 -13.61
CA ALA A 69 3.26 -3.25 -14.88
C ALA A 69 2.75 -4.65 -15.23
N TYR A 70 2.12 -5.34 -14.27
CA TYR A 70 1.61 -6.70 -14.43
C TYR A 70 2.68 -7.69 -14.91
N ALA A 71 3.89 -7.60 -14.33
CA ALA A 71 5.09 -8.37 -14.67
C ALA A 71 5.71 -8.05 -16.05
N HIS A 72 5.28 -6.96 -16.70
CA HIS A 72 5.92 -6.48 -17.93
C HIS A 72 7.10 -5.54 -17.68
N ARG A 73 7.23 -5.00 -16.47
CA ARG A 73 8.40 -4.18 -16.12
C ARG A 73 9.65 -5.07 -15.96
N PRO A 74 10.84 -4.66 -16.45
CA PRO A 74 12.04 -5.47 -16.26
C PRO A 74 12.41 -5.65 -14.79
N HIS A 75 12.75 -6.88 -14.40
CA HIS A 75 13.13 -7.22 -13.02
C HIS A 75 14.22 -6.31 -12.45
N THR A 76 15.25 -5.99 -13.26
CA THR A 76 16.37 -5.13 -12.84
C THR A 76 15.92 -3.71 -12.48
N ASP A 77 14.93 -3.18 -13.20
CA ASP A 77 14.41 -1.83 -12.93
C ASP A 77 13.61 -1.81 -11.63
N VAL A 78 12.76 -2.82 -11.41
CA VAL A 78 12.02 -2.95 -10.15
C VAL A 78 12.96 -3.12 -8.96
N VAL A 79 14.00 -3.97 -9.09
CA VAL A 79 15.00 -4.15 -8.02
C VAL A 79 15.79 -2.88 -7.74
N ARG A 80 16.11 -2.09 -8.76
CA ARG A 80 16.76 -0.78 -8.57
C ARG A 80 15.85 0.15 -7.76
N ASP A 81 14.57 0.24 -8.09
CA ASP A 81 13.64 1.11 -7.38
C ASP A 81 13.45 0.69 -5.92
N LEU A 82 13.35 -0.62 -5.67
CA LEU A 82 13.33 -1.18 -4.32
C LEU A 82 14.59 -0.81 -3.52
N ALA A 83 15.76 -0.83 -4.17
CA ALA A 83 17.01 -0.41 -3.54
C ALA A 83 17.01 1.09 -3.23
N HIS A 84 16.60 1.95 -4.17
CA HIS A 84 16.49 3.39 -3.96
C HIS A 84 15.53 3.72 -2.82
N HIS A 85 14.36 3.07 -2.75
CA HIS A 85 13.43 3.29 -1.63
C HIS A 85 14.03 2.98 -0.27
N ARG A 86 14.81 1.90 -0.18
CA ARG A 86 15.51 1.53 1.05
C ARG A 86 16.63 2.50 1.36
N ASP A 87 17.44 2.84 0.37
CA ASP A 87 18.69 3.58 0.58
C ASP A 87 18.43 5.08 0.81
N TRP A 88 17.38 5.64 0.19
CA TRP A 88 17.03 7.06 0.29
C TRP A 88 16.06 7.36 1.43
N TYR A 89 15.00 6.56 1.56
CA TYR A 89 13.92 6.83 2.52
C TYR A 89 13.97 5.91 3.75
N GLY A 90 14.84 4.90 3.76
CA GLY A 90 14.94 3.96 4.87
C GLY A 90 13.69 3.10 5.04
N THR A 91 13.04 2.73 3.94
CA THR A 91 11.81 1.92 3.96
C THR A 91 12.04 0.54 4.58
N ASP A 92 11.05 0.05 5.32
CA ASP A 92 11.04 -1.23 6.03
C ASP A 92 10.55 -2.39 5.17
N GLY A 93 10.14 -2.10 3.93
CA GLY A 93 9.49 -3.04 3.06
C GLY A 93 9.05 -2.43 1.73
N ALA A 94 8.30 -3.20 0.97
CA ALA A 94 7.84 -2.86 -0.36
C ALA A 94 6.34 -3.02 -0.51
N PHE A 95 5.74 -2.12 -1.28
CA PHE A 95 4.40 -2.23 -1.81
C PHE A 95 4.51 -2.31 -3.33
N LEU A 96 4.39 -3.51 -3.87
CA LEU A 96 4.41 -3.71 -5.32
C LEU A 96 3.00 -3.49 -5.87
N ASP A 97 2.89 -2.65 -6.88
CA ASP A 97 1.62 -2.31 -7.51
C ASP A 97 1.48 -2.87 -8.92
N GLN A 98 0.23 -2.92 -9.39
CA GLN A 98 -0.16 -3.56 -10.65
C GLN A 98 0.35 -5.01 -10.71
N VAL A 99 0.15 -5.76 -9.63
CA VAL A 99 0.63 -7.14 -9.53
C VAL A 99 -0.33 -8.07 -10.27
N ALA A 100 0.19 -8.83 -11.23
CA ALA A 100 -0.60 -9.80 -11.98
C ALA A 100 -1.21 -10.87 -11.06
N THR A 101 -2.42 -11.33 -11.39
CA THR A 101 -3.19 -12.27 -10.56
C THR A 101 -2.95 -13.74 -10.93
N GLY A 102 -2.43 -13.99 -12.14
CA GLY A 102 -2.23 -15.33 -12.69
C GLY A 102 -1.05 -16.09 -12.08
N GLU A 103 -1.10 -17.42 -12.15
CA GLU A 103 0.02 -18.27 -11.73
C GLU A 103 1.23 -18.15 -12.66
N ALA A 104 1.02 -17.81 -13.94
CA ALA A 104 2.08 -17.72 -14.94
C ALA A 104 3.17 -16.71 -14.56
N GLU A 105 2.78 -15.60 -13.92
CA GLU A 105 3.68 -14.53 -13.51
C GLU A 105 4.32 -14.78 -12.14
N PHE A 106 3.93 -15.84 -11.41
CA PHE A 106 4.41 -16.11 -10.05
C PHE A 106 5.95 -16.17 -9.95
N THR A 107 6.61 -16.72 -10.98
CA THR A 107 8.08 -16.80 -10.99
C THR A 107 8.74 -15.43 -11.01
N TYR A 108 8.15 -14.44 -11.70
CA TYR A 108 8.64 -13.06 -11.72
C TYR A 108 8.55 -12.45 -10.33
N TYR A 109 7.39 -12.52 -9.67
CA TYR A 109 7.21 -11.94 -8.34
C TYR A 109 7.98 -12.69 -7.25
N ARG A 110 8.15 -14.01 -7.35
CA ARG A 110 9.01 -14.76 -6.41
C ARG A 110 10.45 -14.27 -6.44
N ARG A 111 10.97 -13.90 -7.62
CA ARG A 111 12.31 -13.30 -7.73
C ARG A 111 12.37 -11.92 -7.09
N LEU A 112 11.36 -11.08 -7.33
CA LEU A 112 11.25 -9.78 -6.67
C LEU A 112 11.12 -9.88 -5.15
N ALA A 113 10.38 -10.86 -4.64
CA ALA A 113 10.23 -11.10 -3.20
C ALA A 113 11.57 -11.44 -2.52
N THR A 114 12.53 -12.02 -3.26
CA THR A 114 13.90 -12.26 -2.73
C THR A 114 14.71 -10.95 -2.65
N ALA A 115 14.42 -9.98 -3.52
CA ALA A 115 15.08 -8.68 -3.54
C ALA A 115 14.41 -7.67 -2.59
N ALA A 116 13.09 -7.77 -2.41
CA ALA A 116 12.33 -7.05 -1.41
C ALA A 116 12.80 -7.53 -0.02
N ARG A 117 13.37 -6.62 0.76
CA ARG A 117 13.76 -6.90 2.15
C ARG A 117 12.65 -6.42 3.07
N GLY A 118 12.40 -7.15 4.15
CA GLY A 118 11.37 -6.78 5.12
C GLY A 118 9.97 -7.12 4.64
N THR A 119 8.99 -6.28 5.00
CA THR A 119 7.57 -6.55 4.70
C THR A 119 7.28 -6.41 3.20
N LEU A 120 6.61 -7.39 2.60
CA LEU A 120 6.15 -7.34 1.22
C LEU A 120 4.62 -7.32 1.15
N ALA A 121 4.09 -6.24 0.59
CA ALA A 121 2.69 -6.13 0.16
C ALA A 121 2.61 -6.24 -1.37
N LEU A 122 1.73 -7.12 -1.85
CA LEU A 122 1.43 -7.26 -3.28
C LEU A 122 0.02 -6.72 -3.55
N ASN A 123 -0.06 -5.67 -4.37
CA ASN A 123 -1.34 -5.11 -4.77
C ASN A 123 -1.83 -5.69 -6.08
N HIS A 124 -2.78 -6.63 -5.97
CA HIS A 124 -3.45 -7.23 -7.12
C HIS A 124 -4.77 -6.52 -7.47
N GLY A 125 -5.34 -5.77 -6.53
CA GLY A 125 -6.70 -5.19 -6.63
C GLY A 125 -7.85 -6.19 -6.66
N THR A 126 -7.57 -7.49 -6.74
CA THR A 126 -8.55 -8.59 -6.74
C THR A 126 -7.89 -9.88 -6.23
N ALA A 127 -8.66 -10.95 -6.01
CA ALA A 127 -8.11 -12.21 -5.52
C ALA A 127 -7.14 -12.85 -6.55
N PRO A 128 -5.86 -13.04 -6.21
CA PRO A 128 -4.89 -13.67 -7.08
C PRO A 128 -4.88 -15.19 -6.93
N HIS A 129 -4.05 -15.86 -7.72
CA HIS A 129 -3.75 -17.27 -7.52
C HIS A 129 -3.17 -17.52 -6.11
N PRO A 130 -3.57 -18.58 -5.39
CA PRO A 130 -3.09 -18.88 -4.03
C PRO A 130 -1.57 -18.92 -3.84
N SER A 131 -0.80 -19.15 -4.91
CA SER A 131 0.66 -19.21 -4.86
C SER A 131 1.31 -17.96 -4.28
N TYR A 132 0.72 -16.77 -4.50
CA TYR A 132 1.27 -15.48 -4.07
C TYR A 132 1.39 -15.35 -2.55
N ALA A 133 0.55 -16.06 -1.79
CA ALA A 133 0.63 -16.07 -0.33
C ALA A 133 1.92 -16.71 0.22
N ARG A 134 2.64 -17.48 -0.59
CA ARG A 134 3.92 -18.08 -0.18
C ARG A 134 5.09 -17.11 -0.19
N ILE A 135 4.93 -15.93 -0.77
CA ILE A 135 6.03 -14.98 -0.99
C ILE A 135 5.78 -13.59 -0.41
N ALA A 136 4.59 -13.32 0.15
CA ALA A 136 4.19 -12.00 0.61
C ALA A 136 3.59 -12.05 2.02
N ASP A 137 3.72 -10.94 2.75
CA ASP A 137 3.10 -10.75 4.07
C ASP A 137 1.66 -10.22 3.97
N VAL A 138 1.38 -9.48 2.89
CA VAL A 138 0.09 -8.83 2.63
C VAL A 138 -0.28 -9.01 1.17
N LEU A 139 -1.51 -9.43 0.91
CA LEU A 139 -2.12 -9.38 -0.42
C LEU A 139 -3.27 -8.37 -0.40
N VAL A 140 -3.22 -7.36 -1.27
CA VAL A 140 -4.40 -6.53 -1.53
C VAL A 140 -5.30 -7.29 -2.49
N THR A 141 -6.37 -7.86 -1.96
CA THR A 141 -7.31 -8.71 -2.69
C THR A 141 -8.59 -8.00 -3.11
N PHE A 142 -8.70 -6.72 -2.80
CA PHE A 142 -9.73 -5.82 -3.30
C PHE A 142 -9.16 -4.40 -3.40
N GLU A 143 -9.27 -3.81 -4.58
CA GLU A 143 -9.11 -2.38 -4.78
C GLU A 143 -10.26 -1.88 -5.67
N GLY A 144 -11.07 -0.95 -5.15
CA GLY A 144 -12.23 -0.49 -5.91
C GLY A 144 -13.17 0.44 -5.17
N PRO A 145 -14.28 0.85 -5.81
CA PRO A 145 -15.21 1.78 -5.23
C PRO A 145 -16.07 1.11 -4.16
N TRP A 146 -16.45 1.90 -3.14
CA TRP A 146 -17.33 1.50 -2.03
C TRP A 146 -18.61 0.81 -2.49
N LYS A 147 -19.22 1.29 -3.59
CA LYS A 147 -20.42 0.69 -4.17
C LYS A 147 -20.19 -0.77 -4.58
N SER A 148 -19.06 -1.08 -5.22
CA SER A 148 -18.70 -2.45 -5.58
C SER A 148 -18.35 -3.28 -4.36
N TYR A 149 -17.67 -2.67 -3.38
CA TYR A 149 -17.32 -3.33 -2.12
C TYR A 149 -18.57 -3.85 -1.39
N LEU A 150 -19.60 -3.01 -1.25
CA LEU A 150 -20.86 -3.40 -0.61
C LEU A 150 -21.65 -4.48 -1.37
N HIS A 151 -21.74 -4.37 -2.70
CA HIS A 151 -22.62 -5.23 -3.48
C HIS A 151 -22.01 -6.57 -3.87
N LEU A 152 -20.72 -6.58 -4.18
CA LEU A 152 -20.02 -7.78 -4.65
C LEU A 152 -19.23 -8.44 -3.52
N GLY A 153 -18.80 -7.64 -2.53
CA GLY A 153 -17.80 -8.07 -1.56
C GLY A 153 -16.44 -8.34 -2.21
N PRO A 154 -15.38 -8.50 -1.40
CA PRO A 154 -14.13 -9.06 -1.88
C PRO A 154 -14.34 -10.51 -2.34
N PRO A 155 -13.65 -10.98 -3.40
CA PRO A 155 -13.71 -12.38 -3.77
C PRO A 155 -13.21 -13.26 -2.62
N LYS A 156 -13.81 -14.45 -2.44
CA LYS A 156 -13.38 -15.38 -1.38
C LYS A 156 -11.94 -15.83 -1.61
N TRP A 157 -11.07 -15.54 -0.65
CA TRP A 157 -9.70 -16.05 -0.61
C TRP A 157 -9.66 -17.55 -0.30
N ARG A 158 -8.77 -18.28 -0.97
CA ARG A 158 -8.65 -19.75 -0.86
C ARG A 158 -7.22 -20.25 -0.59
N GLY A 159 -6.26 -19.35 -0.38
CA GLY A 159 -4.83 -19.69 -0.33
C GLY A 159 -4.21 -19.81 1.06
N GLY A 160 -5.00 -20.08 2.10
CA GLY A 160 -4.52 -20.27 3.48
C GLY A 160 -4.64 -19.02 4.35
N THR A 161 -4.21 -19.10 5.61
CA THR A 161 -4.44 -18.08 6.65
C THR A 161 -3.18 -17.34 7.10
N ASP A 162 -2.00 -17.71 6.59
CA ASP A 162 -0.72 -17.16 7.06
C ASP A 162 -0.41 -15.78 6.45
N VAL A 163 -1.09 -15.43 5.35
CA VAL A 163 -0.98 -14.13 4.70
C VAL A 163 -2.12 -13.22 5.15
N ARG A 164 -1.83 -11.94 5.37
CA ARG A 164 -2.87 -10.95 5.66
C ARG A 164 -3.54 -10.47 4.38
N LEU A 165 -4.85 -10.36 4.42
CA LEU A 165 -5.65 -9.79 3.34
C LEU A 165 -5.87 -8.29 3.60
N CYS A 166 -5.64 -7.50 2.57
CA CYS A 166 -5.87 -6.05 2.59
C CYS A 166 -6.96 -5.65 1.61
N HIS A 167 -7.86 -4.77 2.01
CA HIS A 167 -8.82 -4.13 1.11
C HIS A 167 -8.58 -2.62 1.04
N LEU A 168 -8.44 -2.12 -0.18
CA LEU A 168 -8.30 -0.71 -0.51
C LEU A 168 -9.61 -0.23 -1.13
N VAL A 169 -10.32 0.68 -0.47
CA VAL A 169 -11.67 1.09 -0.89
C VAL A 169 -11.74 2.60 -1.03
N TYR A 170 -12.23 3.08 -2.17
CA TYR A 170 -12.41 4.51 -2.41
C TYR A 170 -13.88 4.89 -2.59
N GLY A 171 -14.21 6.18 -2.46
CA GLY A 171 -15.59 6.64 -2.40
C GLY A 171 -16.32 6.26 -1.13
N VAL A 172 -15.60 6.06 -0.03
CA VAL A 172 -16.14 5.59 1.25
C VAL A 172 -16.87 6.74 1.96
N PRO A 173 -18.17 6.61 2.27
CA PRO A 173 -18.91 7.59 3.04
C PRO A 173 -18.39 7.70 4.48
N ARG A 174 -18.57 8.88 5.10
CA ARG A 174 -18.25 9.06 6.52
C ARG A 174 -19.06 8.11 7.39
N GLY A 175 -18.39 7.46 8.35
CA GLY A 175 -19.02 6.51 9.28
C GLY A 175 -19.28 5.12 8.69
N ALA A 176 -18.86 4.84 7.46
CA ALA A 176 -18.92 3.50 6.89
C ALA A 176 -17.92 2.56 7.59
N ASP A 177 -18.34 1.32 7.81
CA ASP A 177 -17.50 0.27 8.40
C ASP A 177 -16.97 -0.68 7.32
N LEU A 178 -15.64 -0.68 7.13
CA LEU A 178 -14.95 -1.55 6.17
C LEU A 178 -14.73 -2.96 6.71
N ALA A 179 -14.83 -3.15 8.03
CA ALA A 179 -14.67 -4.44 8.69
C ALA A 179 -15.83 -5.39 8.40
N VAL A 180 -16.92 -4.92 7.77
CA VAL A 180 -18.07 -5.74 7.37
C VAL A 180 -17.69 -6.94 6.49
N HIS A 181 -16.60 -6.84 5.72
CA HIS A 181 -16.07 -7.95 4.92
C HIS A 181 -14.83 -8.61 5.53
N GLY A 182 -14.47 -8.24 6.77
CA GLY A 182 -13.46 -8.89 7.60
C GLY A 182 -12.04 -8.98 7.04
N PRO A 183 -11.47 -7.98 6.34
CA PRO A 183 -10.05 -8.02 6.03
C PRO A 183 -9.19 -7.87 7.30
N ASP A 184 -7.96 -8.38 7.24
CA ASP A 184 -6.97 -8.16 8.29
C ASP A 184 -6.47 -6.71 8.31
N LEU A 185 -6.33 -6.12 7.11
CA LEU A 185 -5.86 -4.76 6.88
C LEU A 185 -6.79 -4.02 5.92
N TYR A 186 -6.91 -2.70 6.04
CA TYR A 186 -7.68 -1.93 5.07
C TYR A 186 -7.21 -0.48 4.98
N CYS A 187 -7.68 0.20 3.92
CA CYS A 187 -7.76 1.65 3.86
C CYS A 187 -9.03 2.05 3.12
N GLY A 188 -9.76 3.01 3.67
CA GLY A 188 -10.96 3.55 3.07
C GLY A 188 -10.89 5.06 2.98
N VAL A 189 -11.05 5.61 1.78
CA VAL A 189 -10.93 7.05 1.52
C VAL A 189 -12.18 7.60 0.83
N PRO A 190 -12.53 8.88 1.01
CA PRO A 190 -13.64 9.51 0.30
C PRO A 190 -13.33 9.82 -1.17
N GLY A 191 -12.05 9.87 -1.54
CA GLY A 191 -11.59 10.19 -2.90
C GLY A 191 -12.24 9.30 -3.97
N MET A 192 -12.35 9.83 -5.19
CA MET A 192 -13.02 9.20 -6.32
C MET A 192 -12.20 9.42 -7.60
N GLY A 193 -12.51 8.67 -8.65
CA GLY A 193 -11.87 8.83 -9.96
C GLY A 193 -10.47 8.22 -10.01
N ASP A 194 -9.57 8.86 -10.75
CA ASP A 194 -8.25 8.31 -11.08
C ASP A 194 -7.19 8.55 -9.99
N HIS A 195 -7.49 9.41 -8.99
CA HIS A 195 -6.58 9.72 -7.88
C HIS A 195 -7.27 9.69 -6.50
N PRO A 196 -7.86 8.54 -6.10
CA PRO A 196 -8.58 8.45 -4.83
C PRO A 196 -7.63 8.55 -3.61
N TRP A 197 -6.40 8.07 -3.76
CA TRP A 197 -5.35 8.02 -2.75
C TRP A 197 -4.67 9.38 -2.49
N GLY A 198 -5.16 10.44 -3.13
CA GLY A 198 -4.85 11.83 -2.77
C GLY A 198 -5.67 12.38 -1.60
N THR A 199 -6.52 11.55 -0.99
CA THR A 199 -7.35 11.90 0.17
C THR A 199 -7.08 10.99 1.34
N LEU A 200 -7.25 11.50 2.56
CA LEU A 200 -7.13 10.71 3.77
C LEU A 200 -8.43 9.97 4.13
N PRO A 201 -8.36 8.85 4.85
CA PRO A 201 -9.52 8.31 5.55
C PRO A 201 -10.18 9.37 6.42
N HIS A 202 -11.52 9.37 6.53
CA HIS A 202 -12.25 10.33 7.37
C HIS A 202 -11.77 10.38 8.83
N THR A 203 -11.20 9.29 9.34
CA THR A 203 -10.65 9.20 10.69
C THR A 203 -9.31 9.90 10.88
N LEU A 204 -8.64 10.24 9.77
CA LEU A 204 -7.31 10.88 9.74
C LEU A 204 -7.35 12.32 9.21
N GLU A 205 -8.51 12.81 8.76
CA GLU A 205 -8.63 14.19 8.30
C GLU A 205 -8.19 15.15 9.42
N PRO A 206 -7.32 16.13 9.12
CA PRO A 206 -6.99 17.19 10.07
C PRO A 206 -8.27 17.88 10.55
N ALA A 207 -8.30 18.29 11.82
CA ALA A 207 -9.36 19.17 12.30
C ALA A 207 -9.36 20.45 11.45
N GLN A 208 -10.52 20.83 10.91
CA GLN A 208 -10.72 22.09 10.20
C GLN A 208 -10.57 23.30 11.13
#